data_AF-A0A227IZR5-F1
#
_entry.id   AF-A0A227IZR5-F1
#
_cell.length_a   1.000
_cell.length_b   1.000
_cell.length_c   1.000
_cell.angle_alpha   90.00
_cell.angle_beta   90.00
_cell.angle_gamma   90.00
#
_symmetry.space_group_name_H-M   'P 1'
#
loop_
_entity.id
_entity.type
_entity.pdbx_description
1 polymer ?
#
loop_
_entity_poly.entity_id
_entity_poly.type
_entity_poly.pdbx_seq_one_letter_code
_entity_poly.pdbx_strand_id
1 'polypeptide(L)'
;PVVTALLFAGRAGSALTAEIGLMKATEQLSSLEMMAVDPLKRVIAPRFWAGAISMPLLAMIFMAVGIWGAQLVGVDWKGVDHGSFWAAM
;
A
#
# COMPACT_ATOMS: atom_id res chain seq x y z
N PRO A 1 8.74 3.06 -5.90
CA PRO A 1 8.62 2.37 -4.59
C PRO A 1 8.65 3.30 -3.36
N VAL A 2 9.52 4.32 -3.32
CA VAL A 2 9.62 5.21 -2.15
C VAL A 2 8.36 6.07 -1.98
N VAL A 3 7.93 6.78 -3.03
CA VAL A 3 6.74 7.63 -3.00
C VAL A 3 5.47 6.82 -2.70
N THR A 4 5.34 5.62 -3.27
CA THR A 4 4.22 4.71 -2.97
C THR A 4 4.17 4.29 -1.52
N ALA A 5 5.33 4.03 -0.90
CA ALA A 5 5.40 3.67 0.51
C ALA A 5 5.01 4.84 1.43
N LEU A 6 5.41 6.07 1.08
CA LEU A 6 5.00 7.28 1.81
C LEU A 6 3.47 7.48 1.74
N LEU A 7 2.88 7.35 0.55
CA LEU A 7 1.42 7.44 0.37
C LEU A 7 0.68 6.34 1.13
N PHE A 8 1.19 5.10 1.08
CA PHE A 8 0.62 3.98 1.82
C PHE A 8 0.69 4.21 3.35
N ALA A 9 1.82 4.67 3.87
CA ALA A 9 1.96 4.99 5.29
C ALA A 9 0.95 6.07 5.72
N GLY A 10 0.77 7.11 4.91
CA GLY A 10 -0.17 8.19 5.18
C GLY A 10 -1.64 7.74 5.19
N ARG A 11 -2.06 6.91 4.25
CA ARG A 11 -3.46 6.45 4.12
C ARG A 11 -3.76 5.17 4.89
N ALA A 12 -3.09 4.08 4.53
CA ALA A 12 -3.36 2.77 5.10
C ALA A 12 -2.78 2.63 6.52
N GLY A 13 -1.55 3.13 6.74
CA GLY A 13 -0.90 3.07 8.06
C GLY A 13 -1.64 3.88 9.13
N SER A 14 -2.09 5.08 8.78
CA SER A 14 -2.92 5.92 9.68
C SER A 14 -4.26 5.27 10.01
N ALA A 15 -4.97 4.72 9.01
CA ALA A 15 -6.23 4.01 9.21
C ALA A 15 -6.09 2.77 10.10
N LEU A 16 -5.06 1.96 9.88
CA LEU A 16 -4.74 0.79 10.70
C LEU A 16 -4.47 1.16 12.17
N THR A 17 -3.72 2.24 12.38
CA THR A 17 -3.41 2.74 13.72
C THR A 17 -4.67 3.23 14.43
N ALA A 18 -5.54 3.95 13.73
CA ALA A 18 -6.82 4.42 14.26
C ALA A 18 -7.77 3.25 14.60
N GLU A 19 -7.82 2.22 13.76
CA GLU A 19 -8.67 1.04 13.99
C GLU A 19 -8.24 0.26 15.24
N ILE A 20 -6.94 -0.02 15.38
CA ILE A 20 -6.39 -0.70 16.57
C ILE A 20 -6.55 0.19 17.82
N GLY A 21 -6.33 1.51 17.69
CA GLY A 21 -6.55 2.47 18.76
C GLY A 21 -7.99 2.48 19.26
N LEU A 22 -8.96 2.41 18.34
CA LEU A 22 -10.39 2.32 18.67
C LEU A 22 -10.73 1.00 19.38
N MET A 23 -10.20 -0.14 18.89
CA MET A 23 -10.39 -1.44 19.54
C MET A 23 -9.81 -1.47 20.96
N LYS A 24 -8.72 -0.75 21.20
CA LYS A 24 -8.14 -0.59 22.53
C LYS A 24 -9.00 0.31 23.42
N ALA A 25 -9.43 1.46 22.92
CA ALA A 25 -10.24 2.42 23.68
C ALA A 25 -11.62 1.88 24.06
N THR A 26 -12.14 0.92 23.30
CA THR A 26 -13.42 0.25 23.55
C THR A 26 -13.26 -1.10 24.28
N GLU A 27 -12.07 -1.40 24.81
CA GLU A 27 -11.76 -2.63 25.56
C GLU A 27 -12.01 -3.95 24.78
N GLN A 28 -12.09 -3.88 23.44
CA GLN A 28 -12.32 -5.06 22.59
C GLN A 28 -11.12 -6.02 22.54
N LEU A 29 -9.90 -5.49 22.68
CA LEU A 29 -8.69 -6.32 22.77
C LEU A 29 -8.66 -7.10 24.09
N SER A 30 -8.96 -6.42 25.20
CA SER A 30 -9.04 -7.02 26.54
C SER A 30 -10.15 -8.08 26.62
N SER A 31 -11.29 -7.85 25.96
CA SER A 31 -12.38 -8.83 25.95
C SER A 31 -12.01 -10.13 25.20
N LEU A 32 -11.19 -10.05 24.15
CA LEU A 32 -10.67 -11.24 23.46
C LEU A 32 -9.76 -12.07 24.38
N GLU A 33 -8.90 -11.41 25.16
CA GLU A 33 -8.03 -12.10 26.13
C GLU A 33 -8.84 -12.83 27.21
N MET A 34 -9.94 -12.22 27.69
CA MET A 34 -10.86 -12.86 28.64
C MET A 34 -11.56 -14.09 28.06
N MET A 35 -11.72 -14.15 26.73
CA MET A 35 -12.24 -15.32 26.01
C MET A 35 -11.16 -16.37 25.71
N ALA A 36 -9.96 -16.25 26.30
CA ALA A 36 -8.79 -17.09 26.01
C ALA A 36 -8.36 -17.05 24.52
N VAL A 37 -8.63 -15.95 23.83
CA VAL A 37 -8.23 -15.72 22.44
C VAL A 37 -7.10 -14.69 22.41
N ASP A 38 -5.94 -15.10 21.87
CA ASP A 38 -4.79 -14.21 21.69
C ASP A 38 -5.10 -13.12 20.63
N PRO A 39 -5.23 -11.84 21.03
CA PRO A 39 -5.53 -10.75 20.10
C PRO A 39 -4.38 -10.50 19.13
N LEU A 40 -3.14 -10.83 19.49
CA LEU A 40 -1.98 -10.58 18.64
C LEU A 40 -2.05 -11.46 17.37
N LYS A 41 -2.39 -12.73 17.55
CA LYS A 41 -2.55 -13.68 16.43
C LYS A 41 -3.84 -13.43 15.64
N ARG A 42 -4.92 -13.02 16.30
CA ARG A 42 -6.23 -12.88 15.65
C ARG A 42 -6.44 -11.54 14.96
N VAL A 43 -5.88 -10.46 15.50
CA VAL A 43 -6.11 -9.07 15.05
C VAL A 43 -4.89 -8.52 14.32
N ILE A 44 -3.69 -8.67 14.89
CA ILE A 44 -2.47 -8.05 14.37
C ILE A 44 -1.85 -8.87 13.22
N ALA A 45 -1.71 -10.19 13.39
CA ALA A 45 -1.04 -11.03 12.39
C ALA A 45 -1.69 -10.98 10.98
N PRO A 46 -3.03 -11.06 10.81
CA PRO A 46 -3.66 -10.97 9.50
C PRO A 46 -3.44 -9.60 8.85
N ARG A 47 -3.50 -8.53 9.65
CA ARG A 47 -3.29 -7.15 9.21
C ARG A 47 -1.85 -6.91 8.75
N PHE A 48 -0.87 -7.49 9.45
CA PHE A 48 0.53 -7.44 9.06
C PHE A 48 0.76 -8.09 7.68
N TRP A 49 0.25 -9.31 7.48
CA TRP A 49 0.38 -10.01 6.19
C TRP A 49 -0.34 -9.30 5.06
N ALA A 50 -1.53 -8.73 5.31
CA ALA A 50 -2.23 -7.92 4.33
C ALA A 50 -1.40 -6.70 3.87
N GLY A 51 -0.74 -6.01 4.81
CA GLY A 51 0.16 -4.90 4.51
C GLY A 51 1.41 -5.35 3.73
N ALA A 52 2.03 -6.45 4.16
CA ALA A 52 3.23 -7.00 3.53
C ALA A 52 3.00 -7.43 2.08
N ILE A 53 1.83 -8.01 1.77
CA ILE A 53 1.48 -8.45 0.41
C ILE A 53 1.02 -7.27 -0.45
N SER A 54 0.24 -6.35 0.11
CA SER A 54 -0.32 -5.23 -0.66
C SER A 54 0.75 -4.21 -1.09
N MET A 55 1.76 -3.95 -0.26
CA MET A 55 2.84 -3.00 -0.56
C MET A 55 3.55 -3.24 -1.92
N PRO A 56 4.13 -4.43 -2.18
CA PRO A 56 4.80 -4.69 -3.45
C PRO A 56 3.81 -4.67 -4.62
N LEU A 57 2.57 -5.12 -4.42
CA LEU A 57 1.54 -5.11 -5.46
C LEU A 57 1.20 -3.67 -5.90
N LEU A 58 0.99 -2.78 -4.93
CA LEU A 58 0.73 -1.36 -5.17
C LEU A 58 1.92 -0.66 -5.82
N ALA A 59 3.15 -1.01 -5.41
CA ALA A 59 4.37 -0.47 -6.02
C ALA A 59 4.47 -0.85 -7.51
N MET A 60 4.13 -2.08 -7.89
CA MET A 60 4.11 -2.51 -9.29
C MET A 60 3.11 -1.72 -10.13
N ILE A 61 1.88 -1.55 -9.62
CA ILE A 61 0.84 -0.78 -10.32
C ILE A 61 1.29 0.68 -10.53
N PHE A 62 1.87 1.30 -9.50
CA PHE A 62 2.34 2.68 -9.59
C PHE A 62 3.46 2.85 -10.63
N MET A 63 4.38 1.89 -10.72
CA MET A 63 5.43 1.92 -11.74
C MET A 63 4.85 1.76 -13.15
N ALA A 64 3.89 0.84 -13.35
CA ALA A 64 3.24 0.65 -14.64
C ALA A 64 2.52 1.92 -15.12
N VAL A 65 1.73 2.55 -14.24
CA VAL A 65 1.04 3.81 -14.56
C VAL A 65 2.03 4.96 -14.79
N GLY A 66 3.14 5.00 -14.04
CA GLY A 66 4.20 5.98 -14.24
C GLY A 66 4.87 5.88 -15.61
N ILE A 67 5.17 4.66 -16.07
CA ILE A 67 5.73 4.42 -17.41
C ILE A 67 4.74 4.84 -18.49
N TRP A 68 3.46 4.48 -18.34
CA TRP A 68 2.42 4.85 -19.29
C TRP A 68 2.22 6.37 -19.37
N GLY A 69 2.24 7.07 -18.23
CA GLY A 69 2.19 8.53 -18.19
C GLY A 69 3.43 9.19 -18.84
N ALA A 70 4.61 8.60 -18.66
CA ALA A 70 5.83 9.07 -19.31
C ALA A 70 5.77 8.93 -20.84
N GLN A 71 5.22 7.82 -21.35
CA GLN A 71 5.01 7.61 -22.78
C GLN A 71 4.05 8.66 -23.36
N LEU A 72 2.92 8.92 -22.67
CA LEU A 72 1.90 9.86 -23.14
C LEU A 72 2.47 11.29 -23.26
N VAL A 73 3.30 11.72 -22.31
CA VAL A 73 3.94 13.05 -22.39
C VAL A 73 5.12 13.06 -23.38
N GLY A 74 5.93 12.00 -23.42
CA GLY A 74 7.12 11.94 -24.26
C GLY A 74 6.82 11.80 -25.75
N VAL A 75 5.95 10.85 -26.09
CA VAL A 75 5.60 10.53 -27.49
C VAL A 75 4.46 11.42 -27.97
N ASP A 76 3.31 11.39 -27.29
CA ASP A 76 2.11 12.05 -27.83
C ASP A 76 2.21 13.58 -27.73
N TRP A 77 2.80 14.11 -26.65
CA TRP A 77 2.89 15.56 -26.47
C TRP A 77 4.17 16.18 -27.01
N LYS A 78 5.33 15.56 -26.77
CA LYS A 78 6.64 16.08 -27.23
C LYS A 78 7.09 15.55 -28.59
N GLY A 79 6.37 14.60 -29.19
CA GLY A 79 6.65 14.08 -30.53
C GLY A 79 7.91 13.23 -30.64
N VAL A 80 8.37 12.61 -29.54
CA VAL A 80 9.48 11.65 -29.57
C VAL A 80 9.05 10.39 -30.30
N ASP A 81 9.92 9.82 -31.13
CA ASP A 81 9.63 8.58 -31.85
C ASP A 81 9.34 7.42 -30.89
N HIS A 82 8.22 6.72 -31.12
CA HIS A 82 7.74 5.65 -30.27
C HIS A 82 8.71 4.46 -30.22
N GLY A 83 9.35 4.14 -31.35
CA GLY A 83 10.35 3.07 -31.41
C GLY A 83 11.57 3.40 -30.57
N SER A 84 12.07 4.64 -30.66
CA SER A 84 13.22 5.09 -29.87
C SER A 84 12.92 5.13 -28.37
N PHE A 85 11.71 5.52 -27.97
CA PHE A 85 11.31 5.64 -26.57
C PHE A 85 11.33 4.28 -25.85
N TRP A 86 10.80 3.25 -26.50
CA TRP A 86 10.78 1.90 -25.93
C TRP A 86 12.10 1.15 -26.09
N ALA A 87 12.86 1.39 -27.16
CA ALA A 87 14.16 0.74 -27.35
C ALA A 87 15.24 1.27 -26.39
N ALA A 88 15.06 2.49 -25.86
CA ALA A 88 15.97 3.10 -24.91
C ALA A 88 15.59 2.86 -23.43
N MET A 89 14.44 2.24 -23.16
CA MET A 89 13.92 1.92 -21.82
C MET A 89 14.39 0.54 -21.36
#